data_AF-A0A4R0YCF3-F1
#
_entry.id   AF-A0A4R0YCF3-F1
#
_cell.length_a   1.000
_cell.length_b   1.000
_cell.length_c   1.000
_cell.angle_alpha   90.00
_cell.angle_beta   90.00
_cell.angle_gamma   90.00
#
_symmetry.space_group_name_H-M   'P 1'
#
loop_
_entity.id
_entity.type
_entity.pdbx_description
1 polymer ?
#
loop_
_entity_poly.entity_id
_entity_poly.type
_entity_poly.pdbx_seq_one_letter_code
_entity_poly.pdbx_strand_id
1 'polypeptide(L)'
;MAKARKLKVFQAHFGFFDTIVAAPSQAAALQAWGVHRNVFADGHAKLTTDEAAVAAATAHPETVLKRPVGSDGPFEVEPTLLPEIPDVPSKKATRKAAKPAAKKPPPPPPDRSFLSKAEATLRAVDERRRAEGAALDERQAALDAEKVAAQASYVEARRAATAQVAKALAAYRKAGGRD
;
A
#
# COMPACT_ATOMS: atom_id res chain seq x y z
N MET A 1 -11.90 -24.24 25.61
CA MET A 1 -11.42 -25.21 24.61
C MET A 1 -11.99 -24.83 23.25
N ALA A 2 -11.18 -24.26 22.36
CA ALA A 2 -11.66 -23.74 21.08
C ALA A 2 -12.04 -24.91 20.15
N LYS A 3 -13.32 -24.96 19.76
CA LYS A 3 -13.94 -25.88 18.81
C LYS A 3 -13.02 -26.10 17.60
N ALA A 4 -12.62 -27.34 17.33
CA ALA A 4 -11.79 -27.72 16.19
C ALA A 4 -12.48 -27.29 14.88
N ARG A 5 -12.03 -26.18 14.30
CA ARG A 5 -12.56 -25.66 13.03
C ARG A 5 -11.83 -26.37 11.90
N LYS A 6 -12.56 -26.71 10.84
CA LYS A 6 -11.99 -27.33 9.63
C LYS A 6 -10.81 -26.48 9.14
N LEU A 7 -9.61 -27.07 9.15
CA LEU A 7 -8.40 -26.40 8.68
C LEU A 7 -8.50 -26.18 7.18
N LYS A 8 -8.11 -24.97 6.75
CA LYS A 8 -8.00 -24.58 5.35
C LYS A 8 -6.55 -24.25 5.07
N VAL A 9 -6.08 -24.58 3.87
CA VAL A 9 -4.70 -24.32 3.48
C VAL A 9 -4.65 -23.09 2.61
N PHE A 10 -3.91 -22.10 3.09
CA PHE A 10 -3.74 -20.83 2.41
C PHE A 10 -2.33 -20.76 1.86
N GLN A 11 -2.21 -20.33 0.61
CA GLN A 11 -0.93 -20.09 -0.07
C GLN A 11 -0.78 -18.59 -0.27
N ALA A 12 0.39 -18.06 0.03
CA ALA A 12 0.76 -16.68 -0.25
C ALA A 12 2.17 -16.61 -0.82
N HIS A 13 2.39 -15.64 -1.69
CA HIS A 13 3.70 -15.39 -2.26
C HIS A 13 4.35 -14.20 -1.54
N PHE A 14 5.50 -14.45 -0.92
CA PHE A 14 6.29 -13.43 -0.23
C PHE A 14 7.70 -13.36 -0.82
N GLY A 15 7.94 -12.34 -1.64
CA GLY A 15 9.25 -12.08 -2.25
C GLY A 15 9.68 -13.20 -3.20
N PHE A 16 10.58 -14.08 -2.74
CA PHE A 16 11.12 -15.20 -3.52
C PHE A 16 10.58 -16.56 -3.07
N PHE A 17 9.63 -16.58 -2.14
CA PHE A 17 9.10 -17.80 -1.56
C PHE A 17 7.59 -17.89 -1.74
N ASP A 18 7.15 -19.05 -2.22
CA ASP A 18 5.78 -19.49 -2.04
C ASP A 18 5.65 -20.04 -0.62
N THR A 19 4.69 -19.54 0.13
CA THR A 19 4.45 -19.95 1.51
C THR A 19 3.08 -20.58 1.62
N ILE A 20 2.96 -21.62 2.44
CA ILE A 20 1.70 -22.27 2.76
C ILE A 20 1.50 -22.37 4.26
N VAL A 21 0.26 -22.26 4.69
CA VAL A 21 -0.12 -22.45 6.10
C VAL A 21 -1.49 -23.11 6.20
N ALA A 22 -1.61 -24.11 7.06
CA ALA A 22 -2.90 -24.65 7.46
C ALA A 22 -3.44 -23.86 8.64
N ALA A 23 -4.54 -23.14 8.42
CA ALA A 23 -5.15 -22.29 9.43
C ALA A 23 -6.69 -22.42 9.42
N PRO A 24 -7.37 -22.19 10.55
CA PRO A 24 -8.84 -22.27 10.62
C PRO A 24 -9.55 -21.10 9.92
N SER A 25 -8.86 -19.99 9.64
CA SER A 25 -9.39 -18.81 8.97
C SER A 25 -8.30 -17.99 8.28
N GLN A 26 -8.68 -17.08 7.37
CA GLN A 26 -7.74 -16.13 6.75
C GLN A 26 -7.01 -15.29 7.80
N ALA A 27 -7.73 -14.82 8.84
CA ALA A 27 -7.12 -14.06 9.92
C ALA A 27 -6.04 -14.86 10.68
N ALA A 28 -6.29 -16.15 10.94
CA ALA A 28 -5.29 -17.01 11.58
C ALA A 28 -4.07 -17.26 10.66
N ALA A 29 -4.28 -17.37 9.34
CA ALA A 29 -3.18 -17.44 8.38
C ALA A 29 -2.32 -16.17 8.37
N LEU A 30 -2.94 -14.98 8.43
CA LEU A 30 -2.21 -13.71 8.54
C LEU A 30 -1.36 -13.64 9.81
N GLN A 31 -1.90 -14.10 10.94
CA GLN A 31 -1.16 -14.17 12.22
C GLN A 31 0.03 -15.12 12.13
N ALA A 32 -0.15 -16.31 11.53
CA ALA A 32 0.93 -17.27 11.35
C ALA A 32 2.04 -16.73 10.42
N TRP A 33 1.69 -15.96 9.38
CA TRP A 33 2.67 -15.26 8.53
C TRP A 33 3.29 -14.02 9.20
N GLY A 34 2.73 -13.53 10.31
CA GLY A 34 3.17 -12.30 10.97
C GLY A 34 2.86 -11.02 10.18
N VAL A 35 1.83 -11.06 9.32
CA VAL A 35 1.47 -9.94 8.44
C VAL A 35 0.23 -9.22 8.96
N HIS A 36 0.36 -7.92 9.25
CA HIS A 36 -0.76 -7.08 9.71
C HIS A 36 -1.68 -6.61 8.57
N ARG A 37 -1.16 -6.54 7.34
CA ARG A 37 -1.93 -6.13 6.16
C ARG A 37 -2.72 -7.30 5.58
N ASN A 38 -3.93 -7.04 5.09
CA ASN A 38 -4.78 -8.07 4.50
C ASN A 38 -4.31 -8.47 3.08
N VAL A 39 -3.34 -9.37 3.00
CA VAL A 39 -2.78 -9.84 1.71
C VAL A 39 -3.75 -10.67 0.85
N PHE A 40 -4.88 -11.10 1.41
CA PHE A 40 -5.94 -11.75 0.64
C PHE A 40 -6.72 -10.74 -0.23
N ALA A 41 -6.91 -9.51 0.28
CA ALA A 41 -7.60 -8.46 -0.47
C ALA A 41 -6.78 -7.95 -1.67
N ASP A 42 -5.45 -7.99 -1.54
CA ASP A 42 -4.52 -7.55 -2.58
C ASP A 42 -4.25 -8.64 -3.65
N GLY A 43 -4.82 -9.84 -3.49
CA GLY A 43 -4.61 -10.96 -4.41
C GLY A 43 -3.27 -11.68 -4.26
N HIS A 44 -2.47 -11.35 -3.25
CA HIS A 44 -1.18 -12.00 -2.97
C HIS A 44 -1.31 -13.34 -2.23
N ALA A 45 -2.49 -13.63 -1.68
CA ALA A 45 -2.81 -14.88 -0.99
C ALA A 45 -4.11 -15.50 -1.53
N LYS A 46 -4.11 -16.82 -1.72
CA LYS A 46 -5.25 -17.60 -2.21
C LYS A 46 -5.50 -18.85 -1.35
N LEU A 47 -6.73 -19.34 -1.40
CA LEU A 47 -7.05 -20.68 -0.90
C LEU A 47 -6.51 -21.70 -1.90
N THR A 48 -5.67 -22.63 -1.44
CA THR A 48 -5.08 -23.65 -2.31
C THR A 48 -5.70 -25.01 -2.03
N THR A 49 -6.06 -25.70 -3.11
CA THR A 49 -6.62 -27.06 -3.11
C THR A 49 -5.64 -28.09 -3.66
N ASP A 50 -4.38 -27.71 -3.85
CA ASP A 50 -3.31 -28.61 -4.28
C ASP A 50 -3.05 -29.66 -3.18
N GLU A 51 -3.23 -30.94 -3.52
CA GLU A 51 -3.17 -32.07 -2.58
C GLU A 51 -1.80 -32.19 -1.91
N ALA A 52 -0.71 -31.88 -2.64
CA ALA A 52 0.65 -31.92 -2.10
C ALA A 52 0.89 -30.81 -1.05
N ALA A 53 0.40 -29.60 -1.34
CA ALA A 53 0.45 -28.48 -0.40
C ALA A 53 -0.45 -28.72 0.82
N VAL A 54 -1.62 -29.35 0.60
CA VAL A 54 -2.55 -29.68 1.69
C VAL A 54 -1.98 -30.75 2.62
N ALA A 55 -1.35 -31.78 2.07
CA ALA A 55 -0.71 -32.82 2.88
C ALA A 55 0.42 -32.25 3.75
N ALA A 56 1.30 -31.42 3.18
CA ALA A 56 2.40 -30.79 3.90
C ALA A 56 1.91 -29.84 5.00
N ALA A 57 0.94 -28.98 4.70
CA ALA A 57 0.40 -28.03 5.66
C ALA A 57 -0.44 -28.70 6.77
N THR A 58 -1.12 -29.82 6.48
CA THR A 58 -1.88 -30.56 7.49
C THR A 58 -0.97 -31.29 8.48
N ALA A 59 0.23 -31.71 8.04
CA ALA A 59 1.23 -32.32 8.92
C ALA A 59 1.81 -31.33 9.95
N HIS A 60 1.82 -30.02 9.63
CA HIS A 60 2.31 -28.96 10.50
C HIS A 60 1.28 -27.82 10.61
N PRO A 61 0.21 -27.98 11.41
CA PRO A 61 -0.81 -26.95 11.56
C PRO A 61 -0.19 -25.68 12.17
N GLU A 62 -0.60 -24.52 11.68
CA GLU A 62 -0.13 -23.19 12.12
C GLU A 62 1.35 -22.87 11.84
N THR A 63 2.14 -23.82 11.33
CA THR A 63 3.52 -23.57 10.90
C THR A 63 3.56 -23.14 9.44
N VAL A 64 4.30 -22.08 9.17
CA VAL A 64 4.50 -21.57 7.80
C VAL A 64 5.56 -22.41 7.11
N LEU A 65 5.17 -23.12 6.07
CA LEU A 65 6.11 -23.82 5.19
C LEU A 65 6.44 -22.92 4.00
N LYS A 66 7.70 -22.91 3.57
CA LYS A 66 8.22 -22.06 2.49
C LYS A 66 8.85 -22.91 1.39
N ARG A 67 8.71 -22.46 0.15
CA ARG A 67 9.31 -23.06 -1.04
C ARG A 67 9.88 -21.95 -1.93
N PRO A 68 11.13 -22.05 -2.42
CA PRO A 68 11.66 -21.07 -3.35
C PRO A 68 10.91 -21.11 -4.69
N VAL A 69 10.59 -19.94 -5.21
CA VAL A 69 9.83 -19.76 -6.45
C VAL A 69 10.66 -20.25 -7.64
N GLY A 70 10.09 -21.14 -8.45
CA GLY A 70 10.80 -21.82 -9.53
C GLY A 70 11.45 -23.15 -9.15
N SER A 71 11.23 -23.64 -7.92
CA SER A 71 11.55 -25.02 -7.54
C SER A 71 10.28 -25.88 -7.47
N ASP A 72 10.38 -27.13 -7.95
CA ASP A 72 9.36 -28.17 -7.76
C ASP A 72 9.52 -28.91 -6.42
N GLY A 73 10.35 -28.38 -5.51
CA GLY A 73 10.63 -28.98 -4.21
C GLY A 73 9.42 -28.98 -3.27
N PRO A 74 9.43 -29.83 -2.23
CA PRO A 74 8.40 -29.81 -1.20
C PRO A 74 8.43 -28.51 -0.37
N PHE A 75 7.31 -28.17 0.27
CA PHE A 75 7.24 -27.04 1.19
C PHE A 75 7.84 -27.43 2.56
N GLU A 76 8.81 -26.65 3.08
CA GLU A 76 9.55 -26.97 4.32
C GLU A 76 9.48 -25.82 5.35
N VAL A 77 9.58 -26.14 6.65
CA VAL A 77 9.45 -25.17 7.78
C VAL A 77 10.58 -24.14 7.78
N GLU A 78 11.79 -24.56 7.42
CA GLU A 78 12.95 -23.71 7.14
C GLU A 78 13.67 -24.26 5.90
N PRO A 79 13.58 -23.58 4.74
CA PRO A 79 14.33 -24.00 3.56
C PRO A 79 15.81 -23.68 3.81
N THR A 80 16.54 -24.66 4.36
CA THR A 80 18.01 -24.64 4.43
C THR A 80 18.63 -24.93 3.06
N LEU A 81 17.82 -25.28 2.08
CA LEU A 81 18.25 -25.64 0.74
C LEU A 81 18.20 -24.41 -0.17
N LEU A 82 19.40 -23.89 -0.44
CA LEU A 82 19.67 -23.10 -1.65
C LEU A 82 19.13 -23.88 -2.86
N PRO A 83 18.57 -23.20 -3.88
CA PRO A 83 18.10 -23.87 -5.09
C PRO A 83 19.22 -24.74 -5.67
N GLU A 84 18.97 -26.04 -5.76
CA GLU A 84 19.89 -26.98 -6.38
C GLU A 84 19.83 -26.73 -7.89
N ILE A 85 20.78 -25.94 -8.37
CA ILE A 85 20.95 -25.67 -9.79
C ILE A 85 21.32 -27.03 -10.42
N PRO A 86 20.62 -27.50 -11.47
CA PRO A 86 21.02 -28.71 -12.19
C PRO A 86 22.49 -28.62 -12.58
N ASP A 87 23.27 -29.66 -12.26
CA ASP A 87 24.70 -29.74 -12.53
C ASP A 87 24.95 -29.64 -14.04
N VAL A 88 25.25 -28.43 -14.51
CA VAL A 88 25.71 -28.19 -15.88
C VAL A 88 27.09 -28.82 -15.96
N PRO A 89 27.37 -29.74 -16.90
CA PRO A 89 28.62 -30.51 -16.89
C PRO A 89 29.82 -29.57 -16.91
N SER A 90 30.48 -29.49 -15.75
CA SER A 90 31.72 -28.75 -15.58
C SER A 90 32.79 -29.40 -16.43
N LYS A 91 33.04 -28.81 -17.62
CA LYS A 91 34.22 -29.14 -18.41
C LYS A 91 35.44 -28.85 -17.53
N LYS A 92 36.08 -29.91 -17.04
CA LYS A 92 37.41 -29.88 -16.43
C LYS A 92 38.39 -29.26 -17.42
N ALA A 93 38.54 -27.94 -17.37
CA ALA A 93 39.62 -27.24 -18.02
C ALA A 93 40.89 -27.55 -17.23
N THR A 94 41.76 -28.33 -17.85
CA THR A 94 43.14 -28.55 -17.43
C THR A 94 43.82 -27.20 -17.23
N ARG A 95 43.97 -26.77 -15.97
CA ARG A 95 44.79 -25.59 -15.65
C ARG A 95 46.27 -25.98 -15.82
N LYS A 96 46.80 -25.74 -17.02
CA LYS A 96 48.24 -25.49 -17.17
C LYS A 96 48.55 -24.21 -16.39
N ALA A 97 49.56 -24.28 -15.52
CA ALA A 97 50.06 -23.13 -14.77
C ALA A 97 50.50 -22.02 -15.75
N ALA A 98 49.69 -20.97 -15.86
CA ALA A 98 50.01 -19.77 -16.60
C ALA A 98 50.52 -18.70 -15.63
N LYS A 99 51.61 -18.05 -16.04
CA LYS A 99 52.28 -16.89 -15.43
C LYS A 99 51.28 -15.83 -14.92
N PRO A 100 51.63 -15.01 -13.91
CA PRO A 100 50.71 -14.05 -13.33
C PRO A 100 50.30 -13.03 -14.39
N ALA A 101 49.04 -13.07 -14.82
CA ALA A 101 48.47 -12.07 -15.72
C ALA A 101 48.19 -10.79 -14.93
N ALA A 102 48.61 -9.65 -15.48
CA ALA A 102 48.36 -8.33 -14.94
C ALA A 102 46.87 -8.10 -14.65
N LYS A 103 46.57 -7.47 -13.50
CA LYS A 103 45.21 -7.14 -13.06
C LYS A 103 44.52 -6.29 -14.13
N LYS A 104 43.37 -6.76 -14.64
CA LYS A 104 42.52 -5.95 -15.53
C LYS A 104 42.03 -4.71 -14.78
N PRO A 105 42.00 -3.52 -15.42
CA PRO A 105 41.42 -2.33 -14.82
C PRO A 105 39.93 -2.55 -14.51
N PRO A 106 39.39 -1.90 -13.46
CA PRO A 106 37.98 -2.05 -13.08
C PRO A 106 37.05 -1.59 -14.21
N PRO A 107 35.85 -2.19 -14.34
CA PRO A 107 34.88 -1.78 -15.35
C PRO A 107 34.45 -0.31 -15.15
N PRO A 108 34.07 0.39 -16.23
CA PRO A 108 33.57 1.76 -16.13
C PRO A 108 32.29 1.81 -15.31
N PRO A 109 32.01 2.95 -14.65
CA PRO A 109 30.80 3.13 -13.88
C PRO A 109 29.55 2.98 -14.78
N PRO A 110 28.45 2.41 -14.25
CA PRO A 110 27.21 2.20 -15.00
C PRO A 110 26.57 3.54 -15.41
N ASP A 111 25.92 3.56 -16.58
CA ASP A 111 25.19 4.74 -17.08
C ASP A 111 23.99 5.06 -16.17
N ARG A 112 23.92 6.32 -15.71
CA ARG A 112 22.87 6.84 -14.83
C ARG A 112 21.84 7.70 -15.56
N SER A 113 21.94 7.84 -16.88
CA SER A 113 21.08 8.72 -17.67
C SER A 113 19.59 8.38 -17.52
N PHE A 114 19.24 7.10 -17.49
CA PHE A 114 17.86 6.63 -17.28
C PHE A 114 17.34 6.94 -15.88
N LEU A 115 18.17 6.73 -14.84
CA LEU A 115 17.81 7.05 -13.46
C LEU A 115 17.54 8.55 -13.31
N SER A 116 18.44 9.39 -13.83
CA SER A 116 18.29 10.85 -13.78
C SER A 116 17.01 11.32 -14.49
N LYS A 117 16.65 10.70 -15.63
CA LYS A 117 15.38 11.00 -16.32
C LYS A 117 14.18 10.60 -15.48
N ALA A 118 14.17 9.41 -14.89
CA ALA A 118 13.09 8.94 -14.04
C ALA A 118 12.90 9.83 -12.79
N GLU A 119 13.99 10.23 -12.14
CA GLU A 119 13.96 11.16 -11.01
C GLU A 119 13.43 12.54 -11.40
N ALA A 120 13.82 13.06 -12.57
CA ALA A 120 13.30 14.32 -13.08
C ALA A 120 11.79 14.25 -13.36
N THR A 121 11.31 13.14 -13.93
CA THR A 121 9.87 12.90 -14.13
C THR A 121 9.12 12.85 -12.81
N LEU A 122 9.65 12.15 -11.79
CA LEU A 122 9.03 12.08 -10.47
C LEU A 122 8.92 13.47 -9.83
N ARG A 123 10.01 14.25 -9.86
CA ARG A 123 10.01 15.63 -9.34
C ARG A 123 8.97 16.51 -10.02
N ALA A 124 8.86 16.43 -11.35
CA ALA A 124 7.87 17.20 -12.10
C ALA A 124 6.43 16.83 -11.72
N VAL A 125 6.15 15.54 -11.46
CA VAL A 125 4.83 15.09 -10.98
C VAL A 125 4.53 15.66 -9.59
N ASP A 126 5.49 15.58 -8.67
CA ASP A 126 5.33 16.08 -7.31
C ASP A 126 5.14 17.61 -7.27
N GLU A 127 5.93 18.34 -8.06
CA GLU A 127 5.80 19.79 -8.21
C GLU A 127 4.44 20.18 -8.78
N ARG A 128 3.98 19.48 -9.82
CA ARG A 128 2.65 19.72 -10.38
C ARG A 128 1.57 19.49 -9.34
N ARG A 129 1.65 18.38 -8.58
CA ARG A 129 0.67 18.09 -7.54
C ARG A 129 0.66 19.15 -6.43
N ARG A 130 1.84 19.63 -6.00
CA ARG A 130 1.94 20.72 -5.02
C ARG A 130 1.31 22.01 -5.55
N ALA A 131 1.60 22.38 -6.79
CA ALA A 131 1.05 23.57 -7.42
C ALA A 131 -0.48 23.49 -7.57
N GLU A 132 -1.01 22.33 -7.99
CA GLU A 132 -2.46 22.07 -8.05
C GLU A 132 -3.11 22.19 -6.66
N GLY A 133 -2.47 21.64 -5.62
CA GLY A 133 -2.95 21.76 -4.24
C GLY A 133 -3.01 23.21 -3.78
N ALA A 134 -1.91 23.95 -3.93
CA ALA A 134 -1.84 25.36 -3.56
C ALA A 134 -2.91 26.20 -4.26
N ALA A 135 -3.12 25.97 -5.56
CA ALA A 135 -4.15 26.69 -6.33
C ALA A 135 -5.58 26.38 -5.84
N LEU A 136 -5.85 25.16 -5.37
CA LEU A 136 -7.14 24.81 -4.79
C LEU A 136 -7.32 25.43 -3.40
N ASP A 137 -6.28 25.43 -2.58
CA ASP A 137 -6.30 26.04 -1.25
C ASP A 137 -6.54 27.55 -1.32
N GLU A 138 -5.90 28.24 -2.29
CA GLU A 138 -6.13 29.67 -2.55
C GLU A 138 -7.59 29.96 -2.95
N ARG A 139 -8.16 29.12 -3.84
CA ARG A 139 -9.58 29.26 -4.24
C ARG A 139 -10.51 29.01 -3.06
N GLN A 140 -10.21 28.03 -2.22
CA GLN A 140 -11.00 27.74 -1.03
C GLN A 140 -10.97 28.92 -0.05
N ALA A 141 -9.79 29.47 0.22
CA ALA A 141 -9.63 30.64 1.07
C ALA A 141 -10.39 31.86 0.54
N ALA A 142 -10.37 32.09 -0.78
CA ALA A 142 -11.12 33.16 -1.42
C ALA A 142 -12.64 32.98 -1.25
N LEU A 143 -13.15 31.76 -1.50
CA LEU A 143 -14.56 31.45 -1.31
C LEU A 143 -15.01 31.59 0.15
N ASP A 144 -14.16 31.21 1.10
CA ASP A 144 -14.49 31.33 2.51
C ASP A 144 -14.46 32.80 2.97
N ALA A 145 -13.54 33.61 2.46
CA ALA A 145 -13.56 35.06 2.66
C ALA A 145 -14.83 35.70 2.08
N GLU A 146 -15.25 35.28 0.88
CA GLU A 146 -16.49 35.75 0.25
C GLU A 146 -17.73 35.37 1.08
N LYS A 147 -17.80 34.13 1.59
CA LYS A 147 -18.90 33.71 2.48
C LYS A 147 -18.95 34.55 3.75
N VAL A 148 -17.81 34.83 4.37
CA VAL A 148 -17.74 35.67 5.58
C VAL A 148 -18.23 37.09 5.27
N ALA A 149 -17.78 37.67 4.15
CA ALA A 149 -18.21 39.01 3.73
C ALA A 149 -19.72 39.07 3.41
N ALA A 150 -20.24 38.06 2.71
CA ALA A 150 -21.67 37.93 2.41
C ALA A 150 -22.49 37.79 3.69
N GLN A 151 -22.04 36.98 4.65
CA GLN A 151 -22.71 36.80 5.92
C GLN A 151 -22.72 38.09 6.76
N ALA A 152 -21.59 38.81 6.81
CA ALA A 152 -21.51 40.09 7.49
C ALA A 152 -22.49 41.11 6.88
N SER A 153 -22.52 41.19 5.55
CA SER A 153 -23.44 42.07 4.82
C SER A 153 -24.90 41.71 5.09
N TYR A 154 -25.24 40.42 5.12
CA TYR A 154 -26.58 39.94 5.47
C TYR A 154 -26.97 40.33 6.90
N VAL A 155 -26.08 40.15 7.88
CA VAL A 155 -26.35 40.48 9.28
C VAL A 155 -26.64 41.97 9.45
N GLU A 156 -25.83 42.84 8.84
CA GLU A 156 -26.05 44.29 8.89
C GLU A 156 -27.34 44.71 8.18
N ALA A 157 -27.59 44.18 6.98
CA ALA A 157 -28.82 44.46 6.24
C ALA A 157 -30.06 44.00 7.03
N ARG A 158 -30.01 42.81 7.65
CA ARG A 158 -31.10 42.27 8.47
C ARG A 158 -31.31 43.10 9.73
N ARG A 159 -30.24 43.54 10.38
CA ARG A 159 -30.31 44.43 11.55
C ARG A 159 -30.99 45.75 11.19
N ALA A 160 -30.57 46.38 10.09
CA ALA A 160 -31.15 47.61 9.59
C ALA A 160 -32.64 47.43 9.24
N ALA A 161 -32.99 46.37 8.51
CA ALA A 161 -34.38 46.06 8.15
C ALA A 161 -35.25 45.82 9.40
N THR A 162 -34.73 45.07 10.38
CA THR A 162 -35.44 44.80 11.64
C THR A 162 -35.69 46.09 12.43
N ALA A 163 -34.71 47.00 12.47
CA ALA A 163 -34.87 48.31 13.10
C ALA A 163 -35.93 49.17 12.40
N GLN A 164 -36.01 49.12 11.06
CA GLN A 164 -37.06 49.81 10.30
C GLN A 164 -38.45 49.23 10.59
N VAL A 165 -38.58 47.91 10.64
CA VAL A 165 -39.84 47.24 11.02
C VAL A 165 -40.27 47.66 12.42
N ALA A 166 -39.34 47.64 13.39
CA ALA A 166 -39.64 48.06 14.76
C ALA A 166 -40.11 49.54 14.83
N LYS A 167 -39.44 50.43 14.07
CA LYS A 167 -39.84 51.85 13.97
C LYS A 167 -41.23 52.00 13.34
N ALA A 168 -41.51 51.25 12.28
CA ALA A 168 -42.81 51.27 11.62
C ALA A 168 -43.93 50.76 12.53
N LEU A 169 -43.69 49.67 13.26
CA LEU A 169 -44.63 49.14 14.27
C LEU A 169 -44.90 50.16 15.39
N ALA A 170 -43.85 50.82 15.89
CA ALA A 170 -44.01 51.87 16.91
C ALA A 170 -44.85 53.05 16.39
N ALA A 171 -44.62 53.48 15.14
CA ALA A 171 -45.43 54.53 14.50
C ALA A 171 -46.89 54.09 14.30
N TYR A 172 -47.12 52.86 13.85
CA TYR A 172 -48.47 52.28 13.68
C TYR A 172 -49.25 52.26 14.98
N ARG A 173 -48.64 51.77 16.07
CA ARG A 173 -49.26 51.76 17.41
C ARG A 173 -49.53 53.17 17.91
N LYS A 174 -48.61 54.12 17.71
CA LYS A 174 -48.82 55.53 18.07
C LYS A 174 -50.01 56.15 17.31
N ALA A 175 -50.28 55.70 16.09
CA ALA A 175 -51.44 56.13 15.30
C ALA A 175 -52.76 55.42 15.69
N GLY A 176 -52.76 54.61 16.75
CA GLY A 176 -53.96 53.90 17.22
C GLY A 176 -54.21 52.54 16.58
N GLY A 177 -53.25 52.03 15.80
CA GLY A 177 -53.26 50.65 15.31
C GLY A 177 -53.19 49.65 16.46
N ARG A 178 -53.98 48.58 16.39
CA ARG A 178 -53.97 47.45 17.35
C ARG A 178 -53.47 46.21 16.62
N ASP A 179 -52.55 45.49 17.26
CA ASP A 179 -51.89 44.28 16.75
C ASP A 179 -52.89 43.15 16.43
#